data_AF-A0AAQ4CS77-F1
#
_entry.id   AF-A0AAQ4CS77-F1
#
_cell.length_a   1.000
_cell.length_b   1.000
_cell.length_c   1.000
_cell.angle_alpha   90.00
_cell.angle_beta   90.00
_cell.angle_gamma   90.00
#
_symmetry.space_group_name_H-M   'P 1'
#
loop_
_entity.id
_entity.type
_entity.pdbx_description
1 polymer ?
#
loop_
_entity_poly.entity_id
_entity_poly.type
_entity_poly.pdbx_seq_one_letter_code
_entity_poly.pdbx_strand_id
1 'polypeptide(L)'
;MIYNTKTGLPGLDLIIFSEYSLQGFNPKKWKELSLPIDSEAVDIIKEASKANGVWAVFTLTGEINEDPRKNPYDTALVISNDGKIVLKYRKIMPWVPIEPWYPGNSTFVTEGPKGIKNRSYDLR
;
A
#
# COMPACT_ATOMS: atom_id res chain seq x y z
N MET A 1 -15.58 1.04 -3.00
CA MET A 1 -14.92 1.61 -4.20
C MET A 1 -14.53 0.53 -5.21
N ILE A 2 -13.68 -0.44 -4.83
CA ILE A 2 -13.19 -1.51 -5.74
C ILE A 2 -14.32 -2.16 -6.57
N TYR A 3 -15.38 -2.64 -5.91
CA TYR A 3 -16.54 -3.25 -6.58
C TYR A 3 -17.14 -2.33 -7.66
N ASN A 4 -17.58 -1.13 -7.28
CA ASN A 4 -18.19 -0.19 -8.23
C ASN A 4 -17.27 0.15 -9.40
N THR A 5 -15.97 0.35 -9.16
CA THR A 5 -14.99 0.64 -10.22
C THR A 5 -14.85 -0.55 -11.18
N LYS A 6 -14.79 -1.78 -10.66
CA LYS A 6 -14.74 -3.00 -11.49
C LYS A 6 -16.04 -3.23 -12.26
N THR A 7 -17.20 -2.97 -11.66
CA THR A 7 -18.49 -3.01 -12.33
C THR A 7 -18.56 -2.02 -13.50
N GLY A 8 -18.05 -0.79 -13.30
CA GLY A 8 -17.99 0.22 -14.36
C GLY A 8 -16.94 -0.03 -15.44
N LEU A 9 -15.87 -0.76 -15.10
CA LEU A 9 -14.75 -1.07 -15.99
C LEU A 9 -14.47 -2.59 -15.98
N PRO A 10 -15.24 -3.41 -16.73
CA PRO A 10 -15.12 -4.87 -16.66
C PRO A 10 -13.72 -5.41 -17.00
N GLY A 11 -12.96 -4.71 -17.84
CA GLY A 11 -11.59 -5.06 -18.22
C GLY A 11 -10.49 -4.62 -17.23
N LEU A 12 -10.86 -4.00 -16.10
CA LEU A 12 -9.91 -3.49 -15.11
C LEU A 12 -9.18 -4.60 -14.38
N ASP A 13 -7.84 -4.58 -14.39
CA ASP A 13 -7.01 -5.59 -13.72
C ASP A 13 -6.30 -5.04 -12.47
N LEU A 14 -6.08 -3.73 -12.39
CA LEU A 14 -5.32 -3.07 -11.32
C LEU A 14 -5.97 -1.74 -10.94
N ILE A 15 -6.14 -1.51 -9.64
CA ILE A 15 -6.59 -0.24 -9.06
C ILE A 15 -5.47 0.32 -8.20
N ILE A 16 -5.18 1.61 -8.35
CA ILE A 16 -4.16 2.30 -7.55
C ILE A 16 -4.85 3.42 -6.77
N PHE A 17 -4.79 3.34 -5.45
CA PHE A 17 -5.21 4.39 -4.54
C PHE A 17 -4.04 5.32 -4.20
N SER A 18 -4.34 6.59 -3.94
CA SER A 18 -3.34 7.57 -3.54
C SER A 18 -2.76 7.28 -2.17
N GLU A 19 -1.56 7.82 -1.92
CA GLU A 19 -1.03 7.98 -0.57
C GLU A 19 -2.06 8.68 0.34
N TYR A 20 -2.09 8.31 1.61
CA TYR A 20 -3.03 8.81 2.63
C TYR A 20 -4.50 8.41 2.41
N SER A 21 -4.85 7.61 1.40
CA SER A 21 -6.27 7.31 1.09
C SER A 21 -7.01 6.52 2.18
N LEU A 22 -6.27 5.78 3.02
CA LEU A 22 -6.86 4.94 4.07
C LEU A 22 -6.99 5.67 5.42
N GLN A 23 -5.89 6.22 5.93
CA GLN A 23 -5.86 6.86 7.25
C GLN A 23 -6.01 8.39 7.20
N GLY A 24 -5.91 8.99 6.00
CA GLY A 24 -5.72 10.43 5.85
C GLY A 24 -4.39 10.91 6.42
N PHE A 25 -4.21 12.24 6.44
CA PHE A 25 -3.09 12.88 7.14
C PHE A 25 -3.61 13.75 8.27
N ASN A 26 -3.57 13.23 9.50
CA ASN A 26 -3.85 14.00 10.70
C ASN A 26 -2.55 14.28 11.48
N PRO A 27 -2.03 15.53 11.45
CA PRO A 27 -0.75 15.87 12.07
C PRO A 27 -0.67 15.62 13.58
N LYS A 28 -1.81 15.47 14.26
CA LYS A 28 -1.86 15.24 15.71
C LYS A 28 -2.10 13.78 16.09
N LYS A 29 -2.77 13.01 15.22
CA LYS A 29 -3.26 11.65 15.52
C LYS A 29 -2.57 10.53 14.74
N TRP A 30 -1.58 10.85 13.89
CA TRP A 30 -0.93 9.86 13.03
C TRP A 30 -0.38 8.62 13.78
N LYS A 31 0.09 8.77 15.02
CA LYS A 31 0.50 7.62 15.87
C LYS A 31 -0.67 6.71 16.22
N GLU A 32 -1.78 7.29 16.68
CA GLU A 32 -2.99 6.54 17.09
C GLU A 32 -3.67 5.84 15.90
N LEU A 33 -3.56 6.45 14.71
CA LEU A 33 -4.13 5.94 13.46
C LEU A 33 -3.21 4.95 12.75
N SER A 34 -2.00 4.70 13.26
CA SER A 34 -1.08 3.74 12.66
C SER A 34 -1.57 2.31 12.84
N LEU A 35 -1.44 1.51 11.79
CA LEU A 35 -1.96 0.14 11.74
C LEU A 35 -0.81 -0.86 11.51
N PRO A 36 -0.90 -2.08 12.05
CA PRO A 36 -0.02 -3.16 11.63
C PRO A 36 -0.44 -3.69 10.24
N ILE A 37 0.46 -4.43 9.60
CA ILE A 37 0.25 -5.01 8.27
C ILE A 37 -0.89 -6.04 8.25
N ASP A 38 -1.12 -6.73 9.36
CA ASP A 38 -2.18 -7.72 9.56
C ASP A 38 -3.44 -7.10 10.19
N SER A 39 -3.64 -5.79 10.01
CA SER A 39 -4.85 -5.12 10.47
C SER A 39 -6.09 -5.51 9.67
N GLU A 40 -7.26 -5.42 10.30
CA GLU A 40 -8.57 -5.63 9.67
C GLU A 40 -8.74 -4.78 8.40
N ALA A 41 -8.22 -3.55 8.38
CA ALA A 41 -8.29 -2.68 7.22
C ALA A 41 -7.56 -3.28 5.99
N VAL A 42 -6.44 -3.96 6.20
CA VAL A 42 -5.71 -4.67 5.14
C VAL A 42 -6.50 -5.90 4.68
N ASP A 43 -7.12 -6.64 5.60
CA ASP A 43 -7.94 -7.80 5.26
C ASP A 43 -9.18 -7.41 4.44
N ILE A 44 -9.83 -6.28 4.75
CA ILE A 44 -10.94 -5.74 3.93
C ILE A 44 -10.50 -5.52 2.47
N ILE A 45 -9.30 -5.00 2.25
CA ILE A 45 -8.79 -4.74 0.90
C ILE A 45 -8.40 -6.05 0.21
N LYS A 46 -7.81 -7.01 0.94
CA LYS A 46 -7.50 -8.35 0.43
C LYS A 46 -8.76 -9.07 -0.06
N GLU A 47 -9.80 -9.10 0.76
CA GLU A 47 -11.08 -9.71 0.41
C GLU A 47 -11.77 -8.97 -0.74
N ALA A 48 -11.76 -7.64 -0.75
CA ALA A 48 -12.31 -6.87 -1.85
C ALA A 48 -11.58 -7.12 -3.18
N SER A 49 -10.24 -7.24 -3.14
CA SER A 49 -9.41 -7.54 -4.32
C SER A 49 -9.73 -8.93 -4.87
N LYS A 50 -9.79 -9.94 -3.97
CA LYS A 50 -10.14 -11.32 -4.29
C LYS A 50 -11.54 -11.45 -4.86
N ALA A 51 -12.54 -10.86 -4.20
CA ALA A 51 -13.94 -10.94 -4.62
C ALA A 51 -14.20 -10.33 -6.00
N ASN A 52 -13.36 -9.37 -6.43
CA ASN A 52 -13.53 -8.66 -7.71
C ASN A 52 -12.50 -9.07 -8.76
N GLY A 53 -11.58 -9.98 -8.43
CA GLY A 53 -10.53 -10.45 -9.35
C GLY A 53 -9.63 -9.32 -9.83
N VAL A 54 -9.34 -8.33 -8.98
CA VAL A 54 -8.48 -7.18 -9.31
C VAL A 54 -7.31 -7.07 -8.36
N TRP A 55 -6.20 -6.55 -8.88
CA TRP A 55 -5.07 -6.13 -8.08
C TRP A 55 -5.35 -4.75 -7.47
N ALA A 56 -4.78 -4.48 -6.30
CA ALA A 56 -4.93 -3.20 -5.62
C ALA A 56 -3.59 -2.69 -5.08
N VAL A 57 -3.31 -1.41 -5.31
CA VAL A 57 -2.25 -0.66 -4.62
C VAL A 57 -2.89 0.29 -3.65
N PHE A 58 -2.48 0.25 -2.39
CA PHE A 58 -2.95 1.16 -1.35
C PHE A 58 -1.82 1.43 -0.35
N THR A 59 -2.05 2.37 0.55
CA THR A 59 -1.04 2.78 1.53
C THR A 59 -1.54 2.62 2.97
N LEU A 60 -0.65 2.15 3.83
CA LEU A 60 -0.68 2.41 5.27
C LEU A 60 0.22 3.63 5.55
N THR A 61 -0.38 4.81 5.62
CA THR A 61 0.31 6.05 5.98
C THR A 61 0.35 6.17 7.50
N GLY A 62 1.21 5.31 8.04
CA GLY A 62 1.28 4.86 9.42
C GLY A 62 1.26 3.32 9.47
N GLU A 63 2.31 2.64 8.99
CA GLU A 63 2.60 1.23 9.31
C GLU A 63 3.40 1.18 10.61
N ILE A 64 2.89 0.47 11.62
CA ILE A 64 3.59 0.34 12.92
C ILE A 64 5.01 -0.20 12.71
N ASN A 65 5.98 0.47 13.35
CA ASN A 65 7.38 0.06 13.33
C ASN A 65 7.58 -1.16 14.24
N GLU A 66 8.44 -2.09 13.81
CA GLU A 66 8.83 -3.22 14.65
C GLU A 66 9.56 -2.78 15.93
N ASP A 67 10.28 -1.64 15.90
CA ASP A 67 10.84 -1.00 17.09
C ASP A 67 9.86 0.06 17.62
N PRO A 68 9.23 -0.14 18.79
CA PRO A 68 8.22 0.78 19.33
C PRO A 68 8.79 2.15 19.73
N ARG A 69 10.11 2.31 19.74
CA ARG A 69 10.79 3.59 20.01
C ARG A 69 10.92 4.46 18.75
N LYS A 70 10.69 3.88 17.57
CA LYS A 70 10.80 4.55 16.27
C LYS A 70 9.43 4.97 15.77
N ASN A 71 9.41 5.97 14.89
CA ASN A 71 8.18 6.38 14.22
C ASN A 71 7.69 5.27 13.26
N PRO A 72 6.38 5.22 12.96
CA PRO A 72 5.79 4.38 11.92
C PRO A 72 6.39 4.68 10.54
N TYR A 73 6.24 3.74 9.62
CA TYR A 73 6.58 3.93 8.21
C TYR A 73 5.39 4.49 7.43
N ASP A 74 5.67 5.10 6.29
CA ASP A 74 4.71 5.25 5.21
C ASP A 74 4.90 4.09 4.23
N THR A 75 3.86 3.27 4.06
CA THR A 75 3.99 1.98 3.38
C THR A 75 2.97 1.80 2.29
N ALA A 76 3.45 1.57 1.06
CA ALA A 76 2.64 1.09 -0.04
C ALA A 76 2.61 -0.44 -0.09
N LEU A 77 1.44 -0.99 -0.34
CA LEU A 77 1.19 -2.42 -0.48
C LEU A 77 0.59 -2.71 -1.84
N VAL A 78 1.04 -3.80 -2.46
CA VAL A 78 0.40 -4.38 -3.65
C VAL A 78 -0.29 -5.66 -3.22
N ILE A 79 -1.60 -5.72 -3.42
CA ILE A 79 -2.42 -6.92 -3.24
C ILE A 79 -2.76 -7.49 -4.62
N SER A 80 -2.53 -8.79 -4.79
CA SER A 80 -2.93 -9.54 -5.99
C SER A 80 -4.43 -9.85 -6.01
N ASN A 81 -4.93 -10.23 -7.18
CA ASN A 81 -6.32 -10.64 -7.38
C ASN A 81 -6.74 -11.93 -6.65
N ASP A 82 -5.83 -12.63 -5.98
CA ASP A 82 -6.13 -13.75 -5.07
C ASP A 82 -6.08 -13.36 -3.59
N GLY A 83 -5.88 -12.06 -3.28
CA GLY A 83 -5.90 -11.51 -1.93
C GLY A 83 -4.59 -11.61 -1.17
N LYS A 84 -3.45 -11.81 -1.86
CA LYS A 84 -2.12 -11.87 -1.22
C LYS A 84 -1.41 -10.53 -1.32
N ILE A 85 -0.69 -10.15 -0.25
CA ILE A 85 0.29 -9.07 -0.33
C ILE A 85 1.50 -9.60 -1.10
N VAL A 86 1.77 -9.04 -2.28
CA VAL A 86 2.85 -9.48 -3.19
C VAL A 86 3.99 -8.49 -3.28
N LEU A 87 3.82 -7.29 -2.70
CA LEU A 87 4.88 -6.31 -2.52
C LEU A 87 4.56 -5.40 -1.34
N LYS A 88 5.58 -5.10 -0.53
CA LYS A 88 5.56 -4.09 0.52
C LYS A 88 6.71 -3.12 0.32
N TYR A 89 6.41 -1.84 0.18
CA TYR A 89 7.39 -0.77 0.02
C TYR A 89 7.21 0.27 1.13
N ARG A 90 8.29 0.55 1.86
CA ARG A 90 8.35 1.63 2.86
C ARG A 90 9.01 2.84 2.21
N LYS A 91 8.39 4.02 2.29
CA LYS A 91 8.86 5.27 1.67
C LYS A 91 10.30 5.57 2.09
N ILE A 92 11.21 5.54 1.11
CA ILE A 92 12.64 5.75 1.34
C ILE A 92 12.93 7.22 1.69
N MET A 93 12.23 8.14 1.04
CA MET A 93 12.39 9.58 1.20
C MET A 93 11.09 10.22 1.73
N PRO A 94 10.83 10.17 3.06
CA PRO A 94 9.75 10.95 3.66
C PRO A 94 9.89 12.44 3.32
N TRP A 95 8.77 13.13 3.16
CA TRP A 95 8.72 14.55 2.83
C TRP A 95 9.02 15.41 4.06
N VAL A 96 10.30 15.46 4.44
CA VAL A 96 10.78 16.28 5.55
C VAL A 96 10.80 17.78 5.15
N PRO A 97 10.49 18.70 6.08
CA PRO A 97 10.26 18.48 7.51
C PRO A 97 8.79 18.15 7.90
N ILE A 98 7.89 17.98 6.94
CA ILE A 98 6.45 17.84 7.19
C ILE A 98 6.08 16.45 7.69
N GLU A 99 6.64 15.41 7.08
CA GLU A 99 6.33 14.01 7.39
C GLU A 99 7.19 13.47 8.53
N PRO A 100 6.59 12.80 9.53
CA PRO A 100 7.30 12.19 10.64
C PRO A 100 7.70 10.73 10.38
N TRP A 101 7.51 10.21 9.17
CA TRP A 101 7.68 8.79 8.87
C TRP A 101 9.13 8.33 8.98
N TYR A 102 9.32 7.11 9.47
CA TYR A 102 10.64 6.49 9.49
C TYR A 102 11.03 6.05 8.08
N PRO A 103 12.28 6.31 7.63
CA PRO A 103 12.67 6.01 6.26
C PRO A 103 12.76 4.50 6.02
N GLY A 104 12.19 4.04 4.90
CA GLY A 104 12.50 2.75 4.30
C GLY A 104 13.90 2.74 3.68
N ASN A 105 14.34 1.58 3.18
CA ASN A 105 15.72 1.41 2.69
C ASN A 105 15.86 0.60 1.40
N SER A 106 14.75 0.17 0.78
CA SER A 106 14.80 -0.79 -0.33
C SER A 106 13.68 -0.54 -1.34
N THR A 107 13.98 -0.83 -2.61
CA THR A 107 12.99 -0.89 -3.69
C THR A 107 12.73 -2.34 -4.08
N PHE A 108 11.53 -2.63 -4.57
CA PHE A 108 11.11 -3.99 -4.89
C PHE A 108 10.44 -4.05 -6.27
N VAL A 109 10.47 -5.24 -6.87
CA VAL A 109 9.76 -5.55 -8.11
C VAL A 109 8.91 -6.79 -7.84
N THR A 110 7.68 -6.79 -8.35
CA THR A 110 6.79 -7.95 -8.30
C THR A 110 6.18 -8.18 -9.68
N GLU A 111 5.75 -9.41 -9.96
CA GLU A 111 4.93 -9.70 -11.13
C GLU A 111 3.52 -9.17 -10.87
N GLY A 112 2.96 -8.47 -11.85
CA GLY A 112 1.63 -7.88 -11.84
C GLY A 112 0.64 -8.63 -12.74
N PRO A 113 -0.58 -8.08 -12.95
CA PRO A 113 -1.58 -8.71 -13.81
C PRO A 113 -1.03 -8.93 -15.22
N LYS A 114 -1.33 -10.10 -15.80
CA LYS A 114 -0.90 -10.49 -17.17
C LYS A 114 0.62 -10.47 -17.38
N GLY A 115 1.40 -10.65 -16.32
CA GLY A 115 2.86 -10.73 -16.39
C GLY A 115 3.57 -9.39 -16.54
N ILE A 116 2.86 -8.25 -16.34
CA ILE A 116 3.54 -6.95 -16.31
C ILE A 116 4.51 -6.93 -15.14
N LYS A 117 5.75 -6.52 -15.39
CA LYS A 117 6.69 -6.23 -14.31
C LYS A 117 6.60 -4.75 -14.01
N ASN A 118 6.38 -4.40 -12.75
CA ASN A 118 6.61 -3.04 -12.26
C ASN A 118 8.13 -2.81 -12.20
N ARG A 119 8.76 -2.68 -13.37
CA ARG A 119 10.22 -2.69 -13.56
C ARG A 119 10.80 -1.30 -13.26
N SER A 120 11.75 -1.22 -12.33
CA SER A 120 12.84 -0.24 -12.46
C SER A 120 13.79 -0.74 -13.55
N TYR A 121 14.22 0.14 -14.45
CA TYR A 121 15.28 -0.21 -15.40
C TYR A 121 16.56 -0.49 -14.61
N ASP A 122 17.25 -1.58 -14.98
CA ASP A 122 18.64 -1.83 -14.58
C ASP A 122 19.47 -0.74 -15.25
N LEU A 123 19.69 0.37 -14.53
CA LEU A 123 20.67 1.38 -14.90
C LEU A 123 22.07 0.78 -14.64
N ARG A 124 22.51 -0.07 -15.56
CA ARG A 124 23.93 -0.29 -15.80
C ARG A 124 24.43 0.72 -16.82
#